data_AF-A0A2S6X7Z4-F1
#
_entry.id   AF-A0A2S6X7Z4-F1
#
_cell.length_a   1.000
_cell.length_b   1.000
_cell.length_c   1.000
_cell.angle_alpha   90.00
_cell.angle_beta   90.00
_cell.angle_gamma   90.00
#
_symmetry.space_group_name_H-M   'P 1'
#
loop_
_entity.id
_entity.type
_entity.pdbx_description
1 polymer ?
#
loop_
_entity_poly.entity_id
_entity_poly.type
_entity_poly.pdbx_seq_one_letter_code
_entity_poly.pdbx_strand_id
1 'polypeptide(L)'
;MSPKEVARLRDGEVTHVDAASAQALDLEAIENDATSALIARGAAYAREYAAIEDKAEILAKNIGVVLIALRKRHDDWLGRSYPYRQDVAEVYRAANIHDRAQLTRVQANVRYHVGNMLRRHLTPRELKALELNEASPLERQQDRRATDATILRATKVSAEVTASTPKTSQVTKKPSKGGQTEIVPTQAGGPGTGVKATADHLRLAHVAASIVGQLDVDVIAGHMTDGQRAKLDEELAELERTVRRLRRHVKTRRSEG
;
A
#
# COMPACT_ATOMS: atom_id res chain seq x y z
N MET A 1 21.51 25.79 25.64
CA MET A 1 22.36 25.78 24.43
C MET A 1 21.41 25.70 23.24
N SER A 2 21.46 26.68 22.34
CA SER A 2 20.46 26.91 21.29
C SER A 2 20.81 26.12 20.02
N PRO A 3 19.98 25.18 19.56
CA PRO A 3 20.08 24.59 18.22
C PRO A 3 19.17 25.35 17.24
N LYS A 4 19.57 25.47 15.95
CA LYS A 4 18.73 25.56 14.72
C LYS A 4 19.42 26.37 13.62
N GLU A 5 20.28 25.76 12.83
CA GLU A 5 20.85 26.43 11.66
C GLU A 5 21.10 25.46 10.50
N VAL A 6 20.41 25.66 9.37
CA VAL A 6 20.66 24.96 8.11
C VAL A 6 21.35 25.90 7.12
N ALA A 7 22.48 25.45 6.57
CA ALA A 7 23.20 26.16 5.52
C ALA A 7 22.41 26.20 4.19
N ARG A 8 22.20 27.41 3.65
CA ARG A 8 21.91 27.67 2.23
C ARG A 8 23.09 28.40 1.60
N LEU A 9 23.63 27.86 0.51
CA LEU A 9 24.64 28.57 -0.29
C LEU A 9 23.93 29.49 -1.29
N ARG A 10 24.16 30.80 -1.21
CA ARG A 10 23.76 31.80 -2.22
C ARG A 10 24.97 32.71 -2.43
N ASP A 11 25.44 32.87 -3.66
CA ASP A 11 26.58 33.74 -4.03
C ASP A 11 27.90 33.47 -3.28
N GLY A 12 28.19 32.20 -2.94
CA GLY A 12 29.42 31.80 -2.25
C GLY A 12 29.41 32.06 -0.73
N GLU A 13 28.34 32.63 -0.20
CA GLU A 13 28.14 32.84 1.24
C GLU A 13 27.19 31.77 1.81
N VAL A 14 27.57 31.18 2.95
CA VAL A 14 26.75 30.21 3.68
C VAL A 14 25.76 31.00 4.54
N THR A 15 24.53 31.16 4.06
CA THR A 15 23.46 31.79 4.82
C THR A 15 22.78 30.77 5.74
N HIS A 16 22.67 31.11 7.02
CA HIS A 16 22.05 30.26 8.05
C HIS A 16 20.54 30.45 8.03
N VAL A 17 19.78 29.38 7.80
CA VAL A 17 18.30 29.39 7.74
C VAL A 17 17.73 28.56 8.88
N ASP A 18 16.83 29.16 9.65
CA ASP A 18 16.11 28.51 10.75
C ASP A 18 15.29 27.32 10.22
N ALA A 19 15.43 26.15 10.86
CA ALA A 19 14.62 24.95 10.59
C ALA A 19 13.11 25.19 10.79
N ALA A 20 12.71 26.24 11.53
CA ALA A 20 11.33 26.72 11.58
C ALA A 20 10.78 27.10 10.19
N SER A 21 11.66 27.50 9.27
CA SER A 21 11.34 27.96 7.92
C SER A 21 11.69 26.95 6.81
N ALA A 22 11.96 25.68 7.16
CA ALA A 22 12.30 24.64 6.19
C ALA A 22 11.18 24.46 5.15
N GLN A 23 11.37 25.09 3.99
CA GLN A 23 10.53 24.92 2.80
C GLN A 23 10.91 23.63 2.08
N ALA A 24 9.96 23.09 1.31
CA ALA A 24 10.24 21.99 0.41
C ALA A 24 11.32 22.43 -0.59
N LEU A 25 12.41 21.67 -0.67
CA LEU A 25 13.47 21.89 -1.63
C LEU A 25 13.05 21.30 -2.98
N ASP A 26 13.25 22.07 -4.04
CA ASP A 26 13.06 21.59 -5.40
C ASP A 26 14.37 21.05 -5.99
N LEU A 27 14.30 19.99 -6.78
CA LEU A 27 15.45 19.37 -7.42
C LEU A 27 16.08 20.32 -8.45
N GLU A 28 15.26 20.97 -9.27
CA GLU A 28 15.71 21.88 -10.33
C GLU A 28 16.53 23.05 -9.78
N ALA A 29 16.25 23.45 -8.54
CA ALA A 29 16.96 24.54 -7.86
C ALA A 29 18.39 24.19 -7.43
N ILE A 30 18.72 22.90 -7.28
CA ILE A 30 20.02 22.47 -6.73
C ILE A 30 20.75 21.44 -7.58
N GLU A 31 20.16 20.96 -8.67
CA GLU A 31 20.75 19.87 -9.47
C GLU A 31 22.11 20.22 -10.09
N ASN A 32 22.40 21.51 -10.24
CA ASN A 32 23.68 22.02 -10.77
C ASN A 32 24.66 22.47 -9.66
N ASP A 33 24.26 22.44 -8.38
CA ASP A 33 25.14 22.80 -7.25
C ASP A 33 26.37 21.89 -7.21
N ALA A 34 27.53 22.39 -6.78
CA ALA A 34 28.76 21.61 -6.58
C ALA A 34 28.56 20.42 -5.60
N THR A 35 29.34 19.34 -5.76
CA THR A 35 29.16 18.10 -4.96
C THR A 35 29.36 18.40 -3.47
N SER A 36 30.37 19.20 -3.15
CA SER A 36 30.63 19.70 -1.80
C SER A 36 29.45 20.50 -1.24
N ALA A 37 28.80 21.35 -2.06
CA ALA A 37 27.62 22.11 -1.64
C ALA A 37 26.41 21.21 -1.38
N LEU A 38 26.18 20.20 -2.23
CA LEU A 38 25.15 19.19 -2.02
C LEU A 38 25.41 18.39 -0.74
N ILE A 39 26.64 17.96 -0.50
CA ILE A 39 27.03 17.23 0.72
C ILE A 39 26.76 18.10 1.96
N ALA A 40 27.24 19.34 1.97
CA ALA A 40 27.05 20.27 3.09
C ALA A 40 25.56 20.52 3.37
N ARG A 41 24.76 20.74 2.32
CA ARG A 41 23.31 20.94 2.43
C ARG A 41 22.60 19.70 2.98
N GLY A 42 22.92 18.52 2.47
CA GLY A 42 22.37 17.25 2.96
C GLY A 42 22.72 17.00 4.43
N ALA A 43 23.97 17.28 4.82
CA ALA A 43 24.44 17.16 6.19
C ALA A 43 23.71 18.11 7.14
N ALA A 44 23.46 19.35 6.71
CA ALA A 44 22.70 20.32 7.48
C ALA A 44 21.25 19.86 7.72
N TYR A 45 20.55 19.36 6.68
CA TYR A 45 19.20 18.81 6.85
C TYR A 45 19.17 17.56 7.73
N ALA A 46 20.15 16.66 7.60
CA ALA A 46 20.23 15.46 8.43
C ALA A 46 20.48 15.78 9.90
N ARG A 47 21.33 16.77 10.18
CA ARG A 47 21.59 17.28 11.54
C ARG A 47 20.32 17.84 12.17
N GLU A 48 19.58 18.67 11.45
CA GLU A 48 18.31 19.22 11.95
C GLU A 48 17.23 18.15 12.09
N TYR A 49 17.18 17.17 11.19
CA TYR A 49 16.26 16.03 11.33
C TYR A 49 16.51 15.31 12.66
N ALA A 50 17.77 15.14 13.04
CA ALA A 50 18.13 14.52 14.31
C ALA A 50 17.82 15.40 15.53
N ALA A 51 17.75 16.72 15.36
CA ALA A 51 17.47 17.67 16.44
C ALA A 51 15.98 17.91 16.68
N ILE A 52 15.11 17.71 15.68
CA ILE A 52 13.69 18.10 15.73
C ILE A 52 12.77 16.90 15.49
N GLU A 53 11.84 16.65 16.40
CA GLU A 53 10.86 15.54 16.30
C GLU A 53 9.69 15.87 15.35
N ASP A 54 9.13 17.08 15.41
CA ASP A 54 7.88 17.47 14.71
C ASP A 54 8.01 17.75 13.20
N LYS A 55 9.22 17.79 12.64
CA LYS A 55 9.46 18.18 11.23
C LYS A 55 10.21 17.15 10.41
N ALA A 56 10.23 15.91 10.88
CA ALA A 56 10.92 14.80 10.26
C ALA A 56 10.60 14.67 8.76
N GLU A 57 9.32 14.78 8.35
CA GLU A 57 8.94 14.47 6.96
C GLU A 57 9.53 15.44 5.92
N ILE A 58 9.42 16.76 6.12
CA ILE A 58 9.94 17.76 5.18
C ILE A 58 11.47 17.66 5.08
N LEU A 59 12.15 17.49 6.21
CA LEU A 59 13.60 17.34 6.24
C LEU A 59 14.04 16.05 5.54
N ALA A 60 13.34 14.93 5.74
CA ALA A 60 13.64 13.69 5.02
C ALA A 60 13.40 13.81 3.51
N LYS A 61 12.37 14.53 3.09
CA LYS A 61 12.16 14.88 1.67
C LYS A 61 13.32 15.71 1.14
N ASN A 62 13.73 16.76 1.83
CA ASN A 62 14.83 17.63 1.41
C ASN A 62 16.17 16.88 1.31
N ILE A 63 16.47 15.99 2.27
CA ILE A 63 17.63 15.08 2.17
C ILE A 63 17.47 14.18 0.93
N GLY A 64 16.27 13.65 0.69
CA GLY A 64 15.97 12.84 -0.49
C GLY A 64 16.24 13.57 -1.82
N VAL A 65 15.86 14.85 -1.92
CA VAL A 65 16.14 15.71 -3.10
C VAL A 65 17.64 15.89 -3.29
N VAL A 66 18.40 16.17 -2.22
CA VAL A 66 19.86 16.25 -2.27
C VAL A 66 20.48 14.95 -2.77
N LEU A 67 20.00 13.80 -2.28
CA LEU A 67 20.50 12.49 -2.73
C LEU A 67 20.19 12.24 -4.21
N ILE A 68 19.06 12.70 -4.72
CA ILE A 68 18.72 12.60 -6.15
C ILE A 68 19.60 13.52 -7.00
N ALA A 69 19.89 14.74 -6.55
CA ALA A 69 20.84 15.62 -7.21
C ALA A 69 22.24 14.97 -7.30
N LEU A 70 22.71 14.32 -6.22
CA LEU A 70 23.94 13.55 -6.23
C LEU A 70 23.87 12.38 -7.23
N ARG A 71 22.76 11.64 -7.31
CA ARG A 71 22.59 10.57 -8.31
C ARG A 71 22.68 11.09 -9.74
N LYS A 72 22.00 12.19 -10.04
CA LYS A 72 22.05 12.83 -11.37
C LYS A 72 23.49 13.20 -11.74
N ARG A 73 24.24 13.76 -10.79
CA ARG A 73 25.63 14.15 -11.04
C ARG A 73 26.58 12.98 -11.31
N HIS A 74 26.36 11.86 -10.61
CA HIS A 74 27.15 10.64 -10.79
C HIS A 74 26.63 9.75 -11.94
N ASP A 75 25.59 10.18 -12.66
CA ASP A 75 24.85 9.38 -13.63
C ASP A 75 24.45 7.99 -13.07
N ASP A 76 24.02 7.97 -11.82
CA ASP A 76 23.74 6.75 -11.05
C ASP A 76 22.38 6.80 -10.36
N TRP A 77 21.33 6.67 -11.17
CA TRP A 77 19.94 6.68 -10.68
C TRP A 77 19.63 5.55 -9.69
N LEU A 78 20.39 4.45 -9.71
CA LEU A 78 20.22 3.32 -8.80
C LEU A 78 20.97 3.48 -7.47
N GLY A 79 21.92 4.42 -7.39
CA GLY A 79 22.78 4.62 -6.23
C GLY A 79 23.76 3.46 -5.98
N ARG A 80 24.21 2.78 -7.05
CA ARG A 80 25.08 1.59 -7.01
C ARG A 80 26.54 1.88 -7.30
N SER A 81 26.89 3.07 -7.76
CA SER A 81 28.26 3.48 -8.00
C SER A 81 28.99 3.72 -6.67
N TYR A 82 30.28 3.42 -6.64
CA TYR A 82 31.11 3.66 -5.47
C TYR A 82 31.27 5.17 -5.14
N PRO A 83 31.54 6.06 -6.12
CA PRO A 83 31.67 7.50 -5.86
C PRO A 83 30.42 8.11 -5.21
N TYR A 84 29.22 7.81 -5.75
CA TYR A 84 27.97 8.25 -5.12
C TYR A 84 27.85 7.78 -3.67
N ARG A 85 28.15 6.49 -3.39
CA ARG A 85 28.05 5.96 -2.02
C ARG A 85 29.01 6.65 -1.05
N GLN A 86 30.19 7.05 -1.50
CA GLN A 86 31.13 7.80 -0.66
C GLN A 86 30.55 9.18 -0.31
N ASP A 87 30.00 9.91 -1.28
CA ASP A 87 29.39 11.22 -1.05
C ASP A 87 28.17 11.14 -0.12
N VAL A 88 27.33 10.11 -0.30
CA VAL A 88 26.20 9.87 0.62
C VAL A 88 26.68 9.51 2.03
N ALA A 89 27.74 8.72 2.15
CA ALA A 89 28.33 8.42 3.46
C ALA A 89 28.86 9.71 4.12
N GLU A 90 29.44 10.60 3.33
CA GLU A 90 29.94 11.90 3.80
C GLU A 90 28.79 12.81 4.28
N VAL A 91 27.66 12.85 3.57
CA VAL A 91 26.44 13.57 4.02
C VAL A 91 26.07 13.19 5.46
N TYR A 92 25.97 11.89 5.75
CA TYR A 92 25.59 11.42 7.09
C TYR A 92 26.73 11.56 8.11
N ARG A 93 27.98 11.40 7.70
CA ARG A 93 29.15 11.60 8.56
C ARG A 93 29.26 13.06 9.02
N ALA A 94 29.15 14.00 8.09
CA ALA A 94 29.20 15.44 8.35
C ALA A 94 28.01 15.94 9.18
N ALA A 95 26.88 15.24 9.16
CA ALA A 95 25.72 15.53 10.01
C ALA A 95 25.97 15.26 11.50
N ASN A 96 27.01 14.47 11.84
CA ASN A 96 27.43 14.17 13.20
C ASN A 96 26.33 13.56 14.10
N ILE A 97 25.56 12.61 13.56
CA ILE A 97 24.51 11.89 14.30
C ILE A 97 25.16 10.71 15.03
N HIS A 98 25.36 10.82 16.35
CA HIS A 98 26.01 9.79 17.16
C HIS A 98 25.09 8.62 17.54
N ASP A 99 23.78 8.86 17.66
CA ASP A 99 22.82 7.79 17.94
C ASP A 99 22.59 6.94 16.67
N ARG A 100 23.09 5.70 16.72
CA ARG A 100 22.95 4.72 15.63
C ARG A 100 21.50 4.38 15.32
N ALA A 101 20.62 4.33 16.32
CA ALA A 101 19.21 4.02 16.12
C ALA A 101 18.51 5.18 15.40
N GLN A 102 18.80 6.41 15.82
CA GLN A 102 18.33 7.61 15.12
C GLN A 102 18.83 7.67 13.68
N LEU A 103 20.13 7.47 13.44
CA LEU A 103 20.71 7.44 12.09
C LEU A 103 20.02 6.41 11.20
N THR A 104 19.77 5.21 11.73
CA THR A 104 19.08 4.13 11.00
C THR A 104 17.65 4.54 10.62
N ARG A 105 16.92 5.21 11.53
CA ARG A 105 15.58 5.76 11.26
C ARG A 105 15.61 6.83 10.17
N VAL A 106 16.55 7.78 10.25
CA VAL A 106 16.71 8.84 9.23
C VAL A 106 16.94 8.20 7.86
N GLN A 107 17.91 7.29 7.75
CA GLN A 107 18.27 6.63 6.50
C GLN A 107 17.10 5.83 5.90
N ALA A 108 16.31 5.14 6.75
CA ALA A 108 15.13 4.42 6.29
C ALA A 108 14.07 5.36 5.71
N ASN A 109 13.77 6.46 6.41
CA ASN A 109 12.79 7.45 5.98
C ASN A 109 13.24 8.18 4.70
N VAL A 110 14.51 8.57 4.62
CA VAL A 110 15.08 9.18 3.41
C VAL A 110 15.00 8.20 2.24
N ARG A 111 15.35 6.92 2.43
CA ARG A 111 15.27 5.90 1.37
C ARG A 111 13.85 5.75 0.83
N TYR A 112 12.85 5.79 1.71
CA TYR A 112 11.44 5.77 1.32
C TYR A 112 11.09 6.96 0.40
N HIS A 113 11.48 8.19 0.78
CA HIS A 113 11.23 9.37 -0.04
C HIS A 113 11.99 9.37 -1.37
N VAL A 114 13.27 8.97 -1.37
CA VAL A 114 14.06 8.81 -2.61
C VAL A 114 13.37 7.83 -3.56
N GLY A 115 12.88 6.70 -3.05
CA GLY A 115 12.15 5.72 -3.84
C GLY A 115 10.92 6.31 -4.55
N ASN A 116 10.12 7.11 -3.82
CA ASN A 116 8.95 7.79 -4.38
C ASN A 116 9.33 8.90 -5.37
N MET A 117 10.34 9.71 -5.05
CA MET A 117 10.79 10.83 -5.89
C MET A 117 11.39 10.37 -7.23
N LEU A 118 12.10 9.24 -7.25
CA LEU A 118 12.59 8.66 -8.51
C LEU A 118 11.47 8.45 -9.53
N ARG A 119 10.27 8.05 -9.09
CA ARG A 119 9.11 7.81 -9.99
C ARG A 119 8.49 9.11 -10.51
N ARG A 120 8.78 10.24 -9.87
CA ARG A 120 8.34 11.56 -10.31
C ARG A 120 9.30 12.18 -11.33
N HIS A 121 10.59 11.83 -11.24
CA HIS A 121 11.63 12.40 -12.10
C HIS A 121 12.01 11.51 -13.28
N LEU A 122 11.77 10.20 -13.20
CA LEU A 122 12.03 9.26 -14.29
C LEU A 122 10.72 8.91 -14.99
N THR A 123 10.78 8.88 -16.32
CA THR A 123 9.69 8.38 -17.15
C THR A 123 9.51 6.87 -16.99
N PRO A 124 8.33 6.30 -17.31
CA PRO A 124 8.12 4.85 -17.28
C PRO A 124 9.14 4.07 -18.13
N ARG A 125 9.58 4.64 -19.27
CA ARG A 125 10.59 4.03 -20.13
C ARG A 125 11.96 3.94 -19.44
N GLU A 126 12.38 5.00 -18.76
CA GLU A 126 13.63 5.03 -18.00
C GLU A 126 13.57 4.11 -16.79
N LEU A 127 12.45 4.09 -16.06
CA LEU A 127 12.22 3.15 -14.97
C LEU A 127 12.36 1.70 -15.45
N LYS A 128 11.73 1.37 -16.59
CA LYS A 128 11.84 0.04 -17.20
C LYS A 128 13.27 -0.30 -17.63
N ALA A 129 13.98 0.65 -18.24
CA ALA A 129 15.38 0.47 -18.63
C ALA A 129 16.30 0.22 -17.43
N LEU A 130 15.96 0.77 -16.26
CA LEU A 130 16.66 0.58 -14.99
C LEU A 130 16.15 -0.63 -14.18
N GLU A 131 15.24 -1.44 -14.75
CA GLU A 131 14.59 -2.57 -14.08
C GLU A 131 13.87 -2.16 -12.77
N LEU A 132 13.35 -0.94 -12.74
CA LEU A 132 12.61 -0.38 -11.62
C LEU A 132 11.11 -0.56 -11.84
N ASN A 133 10.40 -0.97 -10.78
CA ASN A 133 8.93 -0.99 -10.80
C ASN A 133 8.38 0.43 -11.03
N GLU A 134 7.41 0.55 -11.93
CA GLU A 134 6.70 1.79 -12.23
C GLU A 134 5.91 2.29 -11.02
N ALA A 135 5.20 1.38 -10.34
CA ALA A 135 4.51 1.68 -9.10
C ALA A 135 5.49 2.10 -7.99
N SER A 136 5.20 3.22 -7.37
CA SER A 136 5.96 3.74 -6.24
C SER A 136 5.80 2.84 -5.00
N PRO A 137 6.78 2.88 -4.06
CA PRO A 137 6.61 2.26 -2.75
C PRO A 137 5.31 2.64 -2.03
N LEU A 138 4.86 3.90 -2.15
CA LEU A 138 3.61 4.38 -1.56
C LEU A 138 2.38 3.73 -2.21
N GLU A 139 2.27 3.73 -3.53
CA GLU A 139 1.16 3.11 -4.25
C GLU A 139 1.06 1.63 -3.91
N ARG A 140 2.18 0.90 -3.97
CA ARG A 140 2.21 -0.53 -3.60
C ARG A 140 1.76 -0.77 -2.15
N GLN A 141 2.08 0.15 -1.24
CA GLN A 141 1.62 0.06 0.15
C GLN A 141 0.11 0.34 0.26
N GLN A 142 -0.40 1.33 -0.48
CA GLN A 142 -1.83 1.63 -0.53
C GLN A 142 -2.63 0.47 -1.12
N ASP A 143 -2.17 -0.10 -2.23
CA ASP A 143 -2.78 -1.25 -2.89
C ASP A 143 -2.81 -2.47 -1.98
N ARG A 144 -1.70 -2.72 -1.28
CA ARG A 144 -1.63 -3.79 -0.29
C ARG A 144 -2.62 -3.57 0.86
N ARG A 145 -2.68 -2.35 1.41
CA ARG A 145 -3.64 -2.01 2.47
C ARG A 145 -5.09 -2.11 2.00
N ALA A 146 -5.39 -1.71 0.77
CA ALA A 146 -6.72 -1.82 0.20
C ALA A 146 -7.14 -3.29 0.03
N THR A 147 -6.22 -4.13 -0.44
CA THR A 147 -6.39 -5.59 -0.53
C THR A 147 -6.60 -6.19 0.86
N ASP A 148 -5.72 -5.90 1.83
CA ASP A 148 -5.80 -6.40 3.19
C ASP A 148 -7.11 -5.98 3.89
N ALA A 149 -7.53 -4.73 3.71
CA ALA A 149 -8.79 -4.22 4.25
C ALA A 149 -10.01 -4.92 3.63
N THR A 150 -9.95 -5.25 2.34
CA THR A 150 -11.01 -6.00 1.65
C THR A 150 -11.09 -7.43 2.17
N ILE A 151 -9.95 -8.10 2.34
CA ILE A 151 -9.87 -9.43 2.93
C ILE A 151 -10.43 -9.43 4.35
N LEU A 152 -9.98 -8.52 5.22
CA LEU A 152 -10.47 -8.41 6.60
C LEU A 152 -11.98 -8.16 6.66
N ARG A 153 -12.51 -7.31 5.78
CA ARG A 153 -13.95 -7.08 5.66
C ARG A 153 -14.69 -8.36 5.26
N ALA A 154 -14.15 -9.10 4.29
CA ALA A 154 -14.74 -10.38 3.86
C ALA A 154 -14.73 -11.42 4.98
N THR A 155 -13.64 -11.53 5.73
CA THR A 155 -13.55 -12.45 6.88
C THR A 155 -14.56 -12.09 7.97
N LYS A 156 -14.69 -10.79 8.28
CA LYS A 156 -15.67 -10.31 9.27
C LYS A 156 -17.11 -10.59 8.85
N VAL A 157 -17.47 -10.27 7.61
CA VAL A 157 -18.83 -10.52 7.09
C VAL A 157 -19.13 -12.01 7.03
N SER A 158 -18.16 -12.85 6.65
CA SER A 158 -18.31 -14.31 6.67
C SER A 158 -18.55 -14.84 8.09
N ALA A 159 -17.83 -14.33 9.09
CA ALA A 159 -18.03 -14.68 10.49
C ALA A 159 -19.41 -14.22 11.00
N GLU A 160 -19.85 -13.01 10.65
CA GLU A 160 -21.18 -12.49 11.00
C GLU A 160 -22.30 -13.34 10.39
N VAL A 161 -22.18 -13.71 9.10
CA VAL A 161 -23.13 -14.63 8.45
C VAL A 161 -23.17 -15.98 9.15
N THR A 162 -22.01 -16.55 9.49
CA THR A 162 -21.95 -17.83 10.20
C THR A 162 -22.62 -17.76 11.57
N ALA A 163 -22.46 -16.64 12.29
CA ALA A 163 -23.08 -16.43 13.60
C ALA A 163 -24.59 -16.14 13.50
N SER A 164 -25.03 -15.43 12.48
CA SER A 164 -26.44 -15.04 12.28
C SER A 164 -27.27 -16.11 11.57
N THR A 165 -26.65 -17.07 10.87
CA THR A 165 -27.39 -18.11 10.15
C THR A 165 -27.98 -19.13 11.13
N PRO A 166 -29.32 -19.29 11.19
CA PRO A 166 -29.94 -20.24 12.10
C PRO A 166 -29.52 -21.67 11.73
N LYS A 167 -29.14 -22.47 12.74
CA LYS A 167 -28.85 -23.90 12.55
C LYS A 167 -30.15 -24.61 12.19
N THR A 168 -30.26 -25.09 10.97
CA THR A 168 -31.38 -25.94 10.54
C THR A 168 -31.06 -27.39 10.82
N SER A 169 -31.75 -27.99 11.79
CA SER A 169 -31.74 -29.45 11.96
C SER A 169 -32.67 -30.07 10.92
N GLN A 170 -32.14 -30.91 10.03
CA GLN A 170 -32.99 -31.73 9.17
C GLN A 170 -33.59 -32.85 10.01
N VAL A 171 -34.87 -32.74 10.35
CA VAL A 171 -35.63 -33.87 10.91
C VAL A 171 -36.10 -34.72 9.74
N THR A 172 -35.42 -35.83 9.49
CA THR A 172 -35.85 -36.85 8.54
C THR A 172 -37.11 -37.54 9.08
N LYS A 173 -38.30 -37.06 8.72
CA LYS A 173 -39.53 -37.83 8.88
C LYS A 173 -39.48 -39.04 7.94
N LYS A 174 -39.81 -40.23 8.47
CA LYS A 174 -39.89 -41.52 7.76
C LYS A 174 -40.65 -41.37 6.43
N PRO A 175 -40.23 -42.06 5.35
CA PRO A 175 -40.74 -41.83 4.01
C PRO A 175 -42.19 -42.34 3.88
N SER A 176 -43.16 -41.44 3.94
CA SER A 176 -44.48 -41.67 3.31
C SER A 176 -44.44 -41.08 1.90
N LYS A 177 -44.87 -41.86 0.91
CA LYS A 177 -44.98 -41.51 -0.52
C LYS A 177 -45.38 -40.03 -0.70
N GLY A 178 -44.45 -39.21 -1.21
CA GLY A 178 -44.67 -37.78 -1.51
C GLY A 178 -43.95 -36.78 -0.58
N GLY A 179 -43.01 -37.22 0.26
CA GLY A 179 -42.35 -36.38 1.27
C GLY A 179 -41.66 -35.12 0.73
N GLN A 180 -42.29 -33.97 0.93
CA GLN A 180 -41.61 -32.67 0.92
C GLN A 180 -40.72 -32.59 2.16
N THR A 181 -39.43 -32.31 1.95
CA THR A 181 -38.49 -32.06 3.04
C THR A 181 -38.81 -30.68 3.63
N GLU A 182 -39.65 -30.65 4.66
CA GLU A 182 -39.97 -29.41 5.36
C GLU A 182 -38.79 -29.02 6.26
N ILE A 183 -38.05 -27.99 5.85
CA ILE A 183 -36.97 -27.42 6.64
C ILE A 183 -37.62 -26.58 7.74
N VAL A 184 -37.87 -27.20 8.90
CA VAL A 184 -38.38 -26.48 10.07
C VAL A 184 -37.22 -25.73 10.73
N PRO A 185 -37.26 -24.38 10.82
CA PRO A 185 -36.25 -23.61 11.53
C PRO A 185 -36.29 -24.01 13.00
N THR A 186 -35.18 -24.51 13.55
CA THR A 186 -35.08 -24.82 14.98
C THR A 186 -35.09 -23.47 15.72
N GLN A 187 -36.22 -23.13 16.35
CA GLN A 187 -36.45 -21.86 17.02
C GLN A 187 -35.39 -21.64 18.12
N ALA A 188 -34.37 -20.84 17.82
CA ALA A 188 -33.41 -20.33 18.80
C ALA A 188 -33.14 -18.83 18.63
N GLY A 189 -33.81 -18.16 17.70
CA GLY A 189 -33.61 -16.73 17.44
C GLY A 189 -34.81 -15.91 17.89
N GLY A 190 -34.60 -14.92 18.77
CA GLY A 190 -35.62 -13.94 19.14
C GLY A 190 -36.13 -13.12 17.94
N PRO A 191 -37.18 -12.29 18.14
CA PRO A 191 -37.71 -11.42 17.09
C PRO A 191 -36.59 -10.55 16.48
N GLY A 192 -36.49 -10.55 15.14
CA GLY A 192 -35.47 -9.79 14.38
C GLY A 192 -34.24 -10.59 13.92
N THR A 193 -34.03 -11.82 14.41
CA THR A 193 -32.88 -12.66 13.98
C THR A 193 -32.90 -13.00 12.49
N GLY A 194 -34.07 -13.27 11.91
CA GLY A 194 -34.20 -13.52 10.47
C GLY A 194 -33.83 -12.31 9.61
N VAL A 195 -34.25 -11.10 10.00
CA VAL A 195 -33.93 -9.85 9.30
C VAL A 195 -32.41 -9.58 9.33
N LYS A 196 -31.78 -9.80 10.49
CA LYS A 196 -30.33 -9.69 10.64
C LYS A 196 -29.59 -10.70 9.74
N ALA A 197 -30.00 -11.96 9.74
CA ALA A 197 -29.41 -12.99 8.88
C ALA A 197 -29.53 -12.60 7.39
N THR A 198 -30.70 -12.15 6.93
CA THR A 198 -30.88 -11.68 5.56
C THR A 198 -29.95 -10.52 5.21
N ALA A 199 -29.85 -9.51 6.09
CA ALA A 199 -28.95 -8.37 5.88
C ALA A 199 -27.48 -8.80 5.79
N ASP A 200 -27.04 -9.74 6.64
CA ASP A 200 -25.66 -10.25 6.65
C ASP A 200 -25.36 -11.05 5.36
N HIS A 201 -26.31 -11.88 4.88
CA HIS A 201 -26.17 -12.59 3.60
C HIS A 201 -26.11 -11.65 2.39
N LEU A 202 -26.86 -10.55 2.40
CA LEU A 202 -26.76 -9.51 1.35
C LEU A 202 -25.42 -8.78 1.39
N ARG A 203 -24.89 -8.48 2.59
CA ARG A 203 -23.55 -7.91 2.75
C ARG A 203 -22.49 -8.86 2.21
N LEU A 204 -22.61 -10.17 2.48
CA LEU A 204 -21.68 -11.18 1.96
C LEU A 204 -21.68 -11.23 0.43
N ALA A 205 -22.87 -11.21 -0.19
CA ALA A 205 -23.00 -11.17 -1.64
C ALA A 205 -22.37 -9.91 -2.25
N HIS A 206 -22.56 -8.74 -1.61
CA HIS A 206 -21.95 -7.50 -2.05
C HIS A 206 -20.41 -7.53 -1.95
N VAL A 207 -19.86 -8.04 -0.85
CA VAL A 207 -18.40 -8.20 -0.69
C VAL A 207 -17.84 -9.18 -1.72
N ALA A 208 -18.51 -10.31 -1.95
CA ALA A 208 -18.09 -11.28 -2.97
C ALA A 208 -18.06 -10.64 -4.38
N ALA A 209 -19.09 -9.87 -4.74
CA ALA A 209 -19.12 -9.14 -6.01
C ALA A 209 -17.99 -8.11 -6.11
N SER A 210 -17.72 -7.37 -5.02
CA SER A 210 -16.62 -6.41 -4.96
C SER A 210 -15.25 -7.06 -5.13
N ILE A 211 -15.02 -8.26 -4.57
CA ILE A 211 -13.75 -8.99 -4.71
C ILE A 211 -13.56 -9.44 -6.16
N VAL A 212 -14.58 -10.05 -6.77
CA VAL A 212 -14.50 -10.47 -8.18
C VAL A 212 -14.29 -9.28 -9.11
N GLY A 213 -14.92 -8.13 -8.81
CA GLY A 213 -14.75 -6.90 -9.58
C GLY A 213 -13.37 -6.24 -9.47
N GLN A 214 -12.52 -6.64 -8.53
CA GLN A 214 -11.13 -6.15 -8.41
C GLN A 214 -10.14 -6.95 -9.26
N LEU A 215 -10.57 -8.02 -9.92
CA LEU A 215 -9.72 -8.78 -10.83
C LEU A 215 -9.43 -7.96 -12.09
N ASP A 216 -8.15 -7.74 -12.37
CA ASP A 216 -7.68 -6.95 -13.51
C ASP A 216 -7.37 -7.85 -14.72
N VAL A 217 -8.01 -7.56 -15.85
CA VAL A 217 -7.86 -8.30 -17.11
C VAL A 217 -6.43 -8.19 -17.65
N ASP A 218 -5.77 -7.05 -17.46
CA ASP A 218 -4.42 -6.83 -17.96
C ASP A 218 -3.40 -7.65 -17.18
N VAL A 219 -3.62 -7.85 -15.87
CA VAL A 219 -2.81 -8.73 -15.04
C VAL A 219 -2.99 -10.20 -15.44
N ILE A 220 -4.22 -10.60 -15.72
CA ILE A 220 -4.54 -11.97 -16.16
C ILE A 220 -3.87 -12.28 -17.51
N ALA A 221 -3.93 -11.33 -18.46
CA ALA A 221 -3.34 -11.49 -19.78
C ALA A 221 -1.80 -11.40 -19.75
N GLY A 222 -1.25 -10.39 -19.05
CA GLY A 222 0.16 -10.01 -19.14
C GLY A 222 1.09 -10.61 -18.09
N HIS A 223 0.59 -10.99 -16.91
CA HIS A 223 1.43 -11.33 -15.76
C HIS A 223 1.21 -12.72 -15.17
N MET A 224 0.05 -13.34 -15.41
CA MET A 224 -0.21 -14.69 -14.95
C MET A 224 0.45 -15.74 -15.87
N THR A 225 0.95 -16.82 -15.29
CA THR A 225 1.37 -18.00 -16.07
C THR A 225 0.14 -18.80 -16.54
N ASP A 226 0.31 -19.68 -17.53
CA ASP A 226 -0.80 -20.53 -18.01
C ASP A 226 -1.44 -21.36 -16.90
N GLY A 227 -0.61 -21.92 -16.00
CA GLY A 227 -1.11 -22.67 -14.85
C GLY A 227 -1.90 -21.81 -13.87
N GLN A 228 -1.48 -20.56 -13.64
CA GLN A 228 -2.21 -19.62 -12.79
C GLN A 228 -3.55 -19.20 -13.42
N ARG A 229 -3.56 -18.96 -14.74
CA ARG A 229 -4.80 -18.64 -15.49
C ARG A 229 -5.79 -19.78 -15.44
N ALA A 230 -5.34 -21.01 -15.70
CA ALA A 230 -6.19 -22.20 -15.63
C ALA A 230 -6.78 -22.39 -14.24
N LYS A 231 -5.99 -22.13 -13.19
CA LYS A 231 -6.48 -22.22 -11.81
C LYS A 231 -7.52 -21.13 -11.51
N LEU A 232 -7.28 -19.89 -11.93
CA LEU A 232 -8.26 -18.81 -11.77
C LEU A 232 -9.57 -19.11 -12.50
N ASP A 233 -9.50 -19.63 -13.72
CA ASP A 233 -10.67 -20.04 -14.50
C ASP A 233 -11.48 -21.13 -13.78
N GLU A 234 -10.82 -22.14 -13.20
CA GLU A 234 -11.47 -23.18 -12.40
C GLU A 234 -12.25 -22.60 -11.21
N GLU A 235 -11.64 -21.69 -10.45
CA GLU A 235 -12.26 -21.04 -9.28
C GLU A 235 -13.44 -20.14 -9.71
N LEU A 236 -13.29 -19.39 -10.80
CA LEU A 236 -14.38 -18.56 -11.36
C LEU A 236 -15.55 -19.43 -11.86
N ALA A 237 -15.27 -20.56 -12.50
CA ALA A 237 -16.28 -21.51 -12.95
C ALA A 237 -17.05 -22.16 -11.78
N GLU A 238 -16.37 -22.48 -10.67
CA GLU A 238 -17.02 -22.96 -9.44
C GLU A 238 -17.92 -21.87 -8.81
N LEU A 239 -17.43 -20.63 -8.75
CA LEU A 239 -18.20 -19.49 -8.27
C LEU A 239 -19.46 -19.30 -9.13
N GLU A 240 -19.33 -19.35 -10.46
CA GLU A 240 -20.47 -19.22 -11.36
C GLU A 240 -21.49 -20.35 -11.17
N ARG A 241 -21.03 -21.60 -11.04
CA ARG A 241 -21.90 -22.75 -10.73
C ARG A 241 -22.66 -22.55 -9.43
N THR A 242 -22.01 -22.04 -8.40
CA THR A 242 -22.65 -21.71 -7.12
C THR A 242 -23.67 -20.58 -7.26
N VAL A 243 -23.35 -19.49 -7.95
CA VAL A 243 -24.31 -18.39 -8.20
C VAL A 243 -25.52 -18.88 -9.00
N ARG A 244 -25.32 -19.68 -10.05
CA ARG A 244 -26.41 -20.27 -10.84
C ARG A 244 -27.32 -21.15 -9.98
N ARG A 245 -26.76 -21.97 -9.08
CA ARG A 245 -27.53 -22.77 -8.11
C ARG A 245 -28.36 -21.89 -7.18
N LEU A 246 -27.77 -20.84 -6.60
CA LEU A 246 -28.48 -19.91 -5.72
C LEU A 246 -29.61 -19.17 -6.45
N ARG A 247 -29.36 -18.68 -7.67
CA ARG A 247 -30.38 -18.02 -8.50
C ARG A 247 -31.56 -18.94 -8.82
N ARG A 248 -31.31 -20.22 -9.08
CA ARG A 248 -32.37 -21.22 -9.27
C ARG A 248 -33.26 -21.32 -8.03
N HIS A 249 -32.69 -21.43 -6.84
CA HIS A 249 -33.46 -21.47 -5.59
C HIS A 249 -34.31 -20.21 -5.36
N VAL A 250 -33.77 -19.01 -5.67
CA VAL A 250 -34.52 -17.76 -5.58
C VAL A 250 -35.69 -17.73 -6.57
N LYS A 251 -35.48 -18.20 -7.81
CA LYS A 251 -36.51 -18.23 -8.85
C LYS A 251 -37.64 -19.21 -8.53
N THR A 252 -37.32 -20.43 -8.07
CA THR A 252 -38.32 -21.44 -7.71
C THR A 252 -39.27 -20.94 -6.62
N ARG A 253 -38.75 -20.26 -5.58
CA ARG A 253 -39.60 -19.68 -4.53
C ARG A 253 -40.49 -18.53 -5.03
N ARG A 254 -40.05 -17.78 -6.05
CA ARG A 254 -40.85 -16.69 -6.63
C ARG A 254 -42.02 -17.19 -7.48
N SER A 255 -41.97 -18.43 -7.98
CA SER A 255 -43.08 -19.05 -8.72
C SER A 255 -44.09 -19.80 -7.84
N GLU A 256 -43.76 -20.04 -6.56
CA GLU A 256 -44.61 -20.77 -5.59
C GLU A 256 -45.43 -19.84 -4.69
N GLY A 257 -45.17 -18.53 -4.70
CA GLY A 257 -45.91 -17.51 -3.94
C GLY A 257 -46.49 -16.45 -4.86
#